data_AF-A0A2N3K8X0-F1
#
_entry.id   AF-A0A2N3K8X0-F1
#
_cell.length_a   1.000
_cell.length_b   1.000
_cell.length_c   1.000
_cell.angle_alpha   90.00
_cell.angle_beta   90.00
_cell.angle_gamma   90.00
#
_symmetry.space_group_name_H-M   'P 1'
#
loop_
_entity.id
_entity.type
_entity.pdbx_description
1 polymer ?
#
loop_
_entity_poly.entity_id
_entity_poly.type
_entity_poly.pdbx_seq_one_letter_code
_entity_poly.pdbx_strand_id
1 'polypeptide(L)'
;MRHDAVRGHLDGLLLAVVEPGPLHGYAIITAVQERSGGALELRTGTIYPALNRLERVGLLRSDWEAVGQRKRRRYELTEAGRRQLAEERSAWRDFTRVIGAVLDPAPVPGAAT
;
A
#
# COMPACT_ATOMS: atom_id res chain seq x y z
N MET A 1 15.32 3.76 1.88
CA MET A 1 14.77 2.70 0.99
C MET A 1 15.01 3.11 -0.45
N ARG A 2 15.30 2.18 -1.38
CA ARG A 2 15.39 2.52 -2.82
C ARG A 2 14.00 2.93 -3.31
N HIS A 3 13.87 4.12 -3.93
CA HIS A 3 12.59 4.65 -4.41
C HIS A 3 11.87 3.73 -5.40
N ASP A 4 12.62 2.92 -6.16
CA ASP A 4 12.06 2.00 -7.16
C ASP A 4 11.32 0.81 -6.53
N ALA A 5 11.77 0.35 -5.36
CA ALA A 5 11.09 -0.74 -4.64
C ALA A 5 9.68 -0.33 -4.20
N VAL A 6 9.50 0.94 -3.83
CA VAL A 6 8.20 1.49 -3.43
C VAL A 6 7.27 1.63 -4.64
N ARG A 7 7.81 1.96 -5.81
CA ARG A 7 7.04 2.15 -7.04
C ARG A 7 6.37 0.85 -7.49
N GLY A 8 7.01 -0.30 -7.30
CA GLY A 8 6.46 -1.61 -7.64
C GLY A 8 5.33 -2.10 -6.72
N HIS A 9 5.21 -1.54 -5.52
CA HIS A 9 4.23 -1.96 -4.51
C HIS A 9 3.29 -0.85 -4.07
N LEU A 10 3.34 0.31 -4.73
CA LEU A 10 2.57 1.49 -4.35
C LEU A 10 1.07 1.18 -4.26
N ASP A 11 0.53 0.47 -5.25
CA ASP A 11 -0.90 0.16 -5.31
C ASP A 11 -1.37 -0.61 -4.08
N GLY A 12 -0.66 -1.68 -3.70
CA GLY A 12 -0.96 -2.44 -2.48
C GLY A 12 -0.85 -1.64 -1.20
N LEU A 13 0.10 -0.71 -1.12
CA LEU A 13 0.21 0.20 0.03
C LEU A 13 -1.03 1.10 0.14
N LEU A 14 -1.50 1.65 -0.98
CA LEU A 14 -2.69 2.51 -0.99
C LEU A 14 -3.97 1.72 -0.66
N LEU A 15 -4.13 0.53 -1.24
CA LEU A 15 -5.24 -0.36 -0.91
C LEU A 15 -5.20 -0.73 0.59
N ALA A 16 -4.05 -1.12 1.13
CA ALA A 16 -3.92 -1.47 2.55
C ALA A 16 -4.26 -0.31 3.49
N VAL A 17 -3.95 0.93 3.10
CA VAL A 17 -4.27 2.12 3.89
C VAL A 17 -5.77 2.40 3.94
N VAL A 18 -6.48 2.20 2.83
CA VAL A 18 -7.93 2.44 2.71
C VAL A 18 -8.77 1.27 3.27
N GLU A 19 -8.18 0.10 3.51
CA GLU A 19 -8.90 -1.11 3.98
C GLU A 19 -9.79 -0.92 5.21
N PRO A 20 -9.37 -0.19 6.26
CA PRO A 20 -10.21 0.00 7.44
C PRO A 20 -11.47 0.84 7.17
N GLY A 21 -11.47 1.68 6.14
CA GLY A 21 -12.61 2.53 5.80
C GLY A 21 -12.26 3.69 4.86
N PRO A 22 -13.27 4.44 4.39
CA PRO A 22 -13.08 5.53 3.45
C PRO A 22 -12.11 6.62 3.98
N LEU A 23 -11.16 7.06 3.14
CA LEU A 23 -10.17 8.07 3.51
C LEU A 23 -10.04 9.18 2.47
N HIS A 24 -9.76 10.40 2.95
CA HIS A 24 -9.38 11.50 2.07
C HIS A 24 -7.97 11.34 1.52
N GLY A 25 -7.71 11.89 0.33
CA GLY A 25 -6.39 11.80 -0.33
C GLY A 25 -5.21 12.20 0.57
N TYR A 26 -5.33 13.27 1.36
CA TYR A 26 -4.28 13.67 2.31
C TYR A 26 -4.12 12.68 3.47
N ALA A 27 -5.23 12.17 4.02
CA ALA A 27 -5.19 11.17 5.09
C ALA A 27 -4.52 9.87 4.63
N ILE A 28 -4.66 9.51 3.35
CA ILE A 28 -3.94 8.36 2.76
C ILE A 28 -2.43 8.61 2.78
N ILE A 29 -1.97 9.80 2.39
CA ILE A 29 -0.54 10.16 2.41
C ILE A 29 0.03 10.04 3.83
N THR A 30 -0.65 10.66 4.79
CA THR A 30 -0.27 10.64 6.21
C THR A 30 -0.22 9.20 6.74
N ALA A 31 -1.25 8.39 6.45
CA ALA A 31 -1.30 7.01 6.91
C ALA A 31 -0.20 6.13 6.31
N VAL A 32 0.21 6.33 5.04
CA VAL A 32 1.38 5.62 4.48
C VAL A 32 2.64 5.99 5.24
N GLN A 33 2.87 7.29 5.48
CA GLN A 33 4.04 7.77 6.19
C GLN A 33 4.09 7.22 7.62
N GLU A 34 2.99 7.30 8.36
CA GLU A 34 2.87 6.80 9.74
C GLU A 34 3.09 5.29 9.82
N ARG A 35 2.40 4.49 9.00
CA ARG A 35 2.54 3.02 9.01
C ARG A 35 3.94 2.55 8.61
N SER A 36 4.68 3.37 7.86
CA SER A 36 6.06 3.09 7.47
C SER A 36 7.11 3.56 8.50
N GLY A 37 6.70 4.17 9.61
CA GLY A 37 7.63 4.79 10.57
C GLY A 37 8.44 5.94 9.96
N GLY A 38 7.86 6.66 8.99
CA GLY A 38 8.54 7.73 8.25
C GLY A 38 9.47 7.24 7.13
N ALA A 39 9.63 5.94 6.92
CA ALA A 39 10.51 5.41 5.87
C ALA A 39 9.99 5.67 4.44
N LEU A 40 8.67 5.91 4.29
CA LEU A 40 8.01 6.23 3.04
C LEU A 40 7.43 7.64 3.05
N GLU A 41 8.15 8.57 2.45
CA GLU A 41 7.66 9.92 2.19
C GLU A 41 7.14 10.04 0.76
N LEU A 42 5.83 9.90 0.60
CA LEU A 42 5.17 10.00 -0.71
C LEU A 42 4.64 11.40 -0.94
N ARG A 43 4.97 11.96 -2.11
CA ARG A 43 4.47 13.28 -2.54
C ARG A 43 3.09 13.14 -3.16
N THR A 44 2.33 14.24 -3.13
CA THR A 44 1.01 14.35 -3.80
C THR A 44 1.08 13.97 -5.28
N GLY A 45 2.15 14.35 -5.98
CA GLY A 45 2.40 14.01 -7.39
C GLY A 45 2.60 12.51 -7.66
N THR A 46 2.81 11.69 -6.63
CA THR A 46 2.89 10.22 -6.74
C THR A 46 1.55 9.57 -6.37
N ILE A 47 0.94 10.05 -5.28
CA ILE A 47 -0.27 9.45 -4.70
C ILE A 47 -1.49 9.68 -5.58
N TYR A 48 -1.76 10.92 -6.01
CA TYR A 48 -3.00 11.21 -6.73
C TYR A 48 -3.09 10.52 -8.09
N PRO A 49 -2.02 10.45 -8.91
CA PRO A 49 -2.05 9.63 -10.13
C PRO A 49 -2.30 8.14 -9.86
N ALA A 50 -1.77 7.60 -8.75
CA ALA A 50 -2.01 6.21 -8.37
C ALA A 50 -3.46 5.98 -7.93
N LEU A 51 -4.02 6.87 -7.10
CA LEU A 51 -5.43 6.80 -6.70
C LEU A 51 -6.37 6.89 -7.90
N ASN A 52 -6.11 7.81 -8.84
CA ASN A 52 -6.88 7.92 -10.07
C ASN A 52 -6.77 6.65 -10.94
N ARG A 53 -5.58 6.03 -11.00
CA ARG A 53 -5.40 4.75 -11.72
C ARG A 53 -6.20 3.64 -11.07
N LEU A 54 -6.09 3.47 -9.75
CA LEU A 54 -6.79 2.44 -8.98
C LEU A 54 -8.31 2.58 -9.08
N GLU A 55 -8.81 3.81 -9.11
CA GLU A 55 -10.22 4.08 -9.36
C GLU A 55 -10.63 3.72 -10.79
N ARG A 56 -9.84 4.11 -11.80
CA ARG A 56 -10.10 3.80 -13.21
C ARG A 56 -10.16 2.30 -13.48
N VAL A 57 -9.37 1.49 -12.77
CA VAL A 57 -9.40 0.02 -12.87
C VAL A 57 -10.41 -0.63 -11.92
N GLY A 58 -11.20 0.15 -11.19
CA GLY A 58 -12.29 -0.34 -10.36
C GLY A 58 -11.89 -0.94 -9.01
N LEU A 59 -10.65 -0.73 -8.57
CA LEU A 59 -10.17 -1.20 -7.25
C LEU A 59 -10.54 -0.23 -6.12
N LEU A 60 -10.71 1.04 -6.46
CA LEU A 60 -11.26 2.07 -5.57
C LEU A 60 -12.52 2.67 -6.19
N ARG A 61 -13.41 3.16 -5.33
CA ARG A 61 -14.44 4.14 -5.68
C ARG A 61 -14.16 5.43 -4.92
N SER A 62 -14.64 6.55 -5.43
CA SER A 62 -14.60 7.81 -4.68
C SER A 62 -15.91 8.55 -4.70
N ASP A 63 -16.11 9.35 -3.66
CA ASP A 63 -17.17 10.34 -3.58
C ASP A 63 -16.61 11.70 -3.18
N TRP A 64 -17.43 12.74 -3.40
CA TRP A 64 -17.12 14.09 -2.95
C TRP A 64 -17.85 14.35 -1.64
N GLU A 65 -17.07 14.62 -0.59
CA GLU A 65 -17.59 14.99 0.71
C GLU A 65 -17.37 16.48 0.97
N ALA A 66 -18.39 17.16 1.49
CA ALA A 66 -18.28 18.54 1.91
C ALA A 66 -17.59 18.61 3.29
N VAL A 67 -16.41 19.23 3.33
CA VAL A 67 -15.66 19.47 4.56
C VAL A 67 -15.57 20.99 4.74
N GLY A 68 -16.55 21.54 5.46
CA GLY A 68 -16.76 22.99 5.57
C GLY A 68 -17.13 23.60 4.22
N GLN A 69 -16.38 24.62 3.81
CA GLN A 69 -16.59 25.34 2.53
C GLN A 69 -15.95 24.63 1.31
N ARG A 70 -15.22 23.52 1.51
CA ARG A 70 -14.47 22.84 0.44
C ARG A 70 -14.96 21.42 0.26
N LYS A 71 -15.02 20.96 -1.00
CA LYS A 71 -15.25 19.54 -1.32
C LYS A 71 -13.92 18.81 -1.33
N ARG A 72 -13.87 17.63 -0.70
CA ARG A 72 -12.71 16.73 -0.70
C ARG A 72 -13.12 15.37 -1.25
N ARG A 73 -12.28 14.78 -2.11
CA ARG A 73 -12.50 13.39 -2.52
C ARG A 73 -12.17 12.46 -1.37
N ARG A 74 -13.06 11.50 -1.13
CA ARG A 74 -12.86 10.39 -0.22
C ARG A 74 -12.85 9.11 -1.05
N TYR A 75 -11.90 8.24 -0.77
CA TYR A 75 -11.67 6.99 -1.50
C TYR A 75 -12.04 5.82 -0.61
N GLU A 76 -12.66 4.81 -1.21
CA GLU A 76 -13.08 3.60 -0.53
C GLU A 76 -12.73 2.39 -1.40
N LEU A 77 -12.37 1.28 -0.76
CA LEU A 77 -12.16 0.01 -1.44
C LEU A 77 -13.46 -0.55 -2.00
N THR A 78 -13.39 -0.98 -3.25
CA THR A 78 -14.41 -1.87 -3.81
C THR A 78 -14.15 -3.31 -3.36
N GLU A 79 -15.10 -4.20 -3.64
CA GLU A 79 -14.89 -5.64 -3.43
C GLU A 79 -13.72 -6.18 -4.27
N ALA A 80 -13.58 -5.70 -5.51
CA ALA A 80 -12.45 -6.06 -6.38
C ALA A 80 -11.12 -5.59 -5.78
N GLY A 81 -11.07 -4.39 -5.23
CA GLY A 81 -9.88 -3.89 -4.52
C GLY A 81 -9.52 -4.71 -3.28
N ARG A 82 -10.51 -5.20 -2.52
CA ARG A 82 -10.25 -6.08 -1.37
C ARG A 82 -9.64 -7.42 -1.81
N ARG A 83 -10.12 -8.00 -2.90
CA ARG A 83 -9.56 -9.24 -3.48
C ARG A 83 -8.12 -9.02 -3.95
N GLN A 84 -7.88 -7.95 -4.73
CA GLN A 84 -6.54 -7.57 -5.17
C GLN A 84 -5.56 -7.42 -4.00
N LEU A 85 -5.98 -6.73 -2.93
CA LEU A 85 -5.14 -6.56 -1.74
C LEU A 85 -4.81 -7.90 -1.05
N ALA A 86 -5.77 -8.83 -1.00
CA ALA A 86 -5.55 -10.15 -0.44
C ALA A 86 -4.53 -10.96 -1.27
N GLU A 87 -4.64 -10.91 -2.60
CA GLU A 87 -3.71 -11.54 -3.55
C GLU A 87 -2.30 -10.96 -3.41
N GLU A 88 -2.15 -9.64 -3.39
CA GLU A 88 -0.86 -8.97 -3.22
C GLU A 88 -0.21 -9.31 -1.87
N ARG A 89 -0.99 -9.39 -0.79
CA ARG A 89 -0.48 -9.84 0.50
C ARG A 89 -0.01 -11.29 0.46
N SER A 90 -0.68 -12.16 -0.28
CA SER A 90 -0.25 -13.55 -0.44
C SER A 90 1.05 -13.63 -1.22
N ALA A 91 1.11 -12.96 -2.36
CA ALA A 91 2.31 -12.90 -3.20
C ALA A 91 3.50 -12.31 -2.43
N TRP A 92 3.28 -11.26 -1.63
CA TRP A 92 4.33 -10.66 -0.80
C TRP A 92 4.86 -11.62 0.26
N ARG A 93 3.99 -12.33 0.99
CA ARG A 93 4.41 -13.32 1.99
C ARG A 93 5.22 -14.45 1.36
N ASP A 94 4.81 -14.94 0.20
CA ASP A 94 5.54 -15.98 -0.51
C ASP A 94 6.90 -15.48 -1.00
N PHE A 95 6.94 -14.28 -1.58
CA PHE A 95 8.17 -13.65 -2.04
C PHE A 95 9.18 -13.48 -0.89
N THR A 96 8.78 -12.87 0.23
CA THR A 96 9.68 -12.65 1.36
C THR A 96 10.13 -13.95 2.01
N ARG A 97 9.26 -14.96 2.08
CA ARG A 97 9.60 -16.30 2.57
C ARG A 97 10.67 -16.96 1.71
N VAL A 98 10.48 -16.99 0.38
CA VAL A 98 11.40 -17.67 -0.54
C VAL A 98 12.75 -16.96 -0.59
N ILE A 99 12.75 -15.64 -0.73
CA ILE A 99 13.99 -14.86 -0.80
C ILE A 99 14.73 -14.88 0.54
N GLY A 100 14.01 -14.72 1.65
CA GLY A 100 14.58 -14.78 3.00
C GLY A 100 15.27 -16.12 3.28
N ALA A 101 14.68 -17.24 2.85
CA ALA A 101 15.29 -18.56 3.01
C ALA A 101 16.64 -18.71 2.27
N VAL A 102 16.87 -17.94 1.20
CA VAL A 102 18.12 -17.96 0.42
C VAL A 102 19.13 -16.94 0.93
N LEU A 103 18.69 -15.73 1.29
CA LEU A 103 19.57 -14.65 1.73
C LEU A 103 20.00 -14.79 3.19
N ASP A 104 19.13 -15.31 4.04
CA ASP A 104 19.35 -15.51 5.47
C ASP A 104 19.23 -17.01 5.80
N PRO A 105 20.13 -17.88 5.28
CA PRO A 105 20.09 -19.29 5.60
C PRO A 105 20.24 -19.45 7.11
N ALA A 106 19.30 -20.17 7.74
CA ALA A 106 19.41 -20.49 9.15
C ALA A 106 20.80 -21.11 9.42
N PRO A 107 21.47 -20.77 10.54
CA PRO A 107 22.74 -21.40 10.87
C PRO A 107 22.52 -22.90 10.96
N VAL A 108 23.30 -23.68 10.20
CA VAL A 108 23.28 -25.14 10.26
C VAL A 108 23.59 -25.55 11.71
N PRO A 109 22.65 -26.17 12.44
CA PRO A 109 22.94 -26.66 13.78
C PRO A 109 23.90 -27.83 13.63
N GLY A 110 25.18 -27.64 13.99
CA GLY A 110 26.18 -28.72 13.99
C GLY A 110 27.60 -28.36 13.54
N ALA A 111 27.88 -27.14 13.06
CA ALA A 111 29.25 -26.74 12.69
C ALA A 111 30.10 -26.27 13.89
N ALA A 112 29.99 -26.96 15.03
CA ALA A 112 30.92 -26.84 16.14
C ALA A 112 31.37 -28.26 16.51
N THR A 113 32.55 -28.63 16.04
CA THR A 113 33.35 -29.76 16.55
C THR A 113 34.53 -29.17 17.29
#